data_AF-D7MGV9-F1
#
_entry.id   AF-D7MGV9-F1
#
_cell.length_a   1.000
_cell.length_b   1.000
_cell.length_c   1.000
_cell.angle_alpha   90.00
_cell.angle_beta   90.00
_cell.angle_gamma   90.00
#
_symmetry.space_group_name_H-M   'P 1'
#
loop_
_entity.id
_entity.type
_entity.pdbx_description
1 polymer ?
#
loop_
_entity_poly.entity_id
_entity_poly.type
_entity_poly.pdbx_seq_one_letter_code
_entity_poly.pdbx_strand_id
1 'polypeptide(L)' 'MAKGQPLGKMENCYEILKWGECVPKNCAFSCTLKRHGKGDCIRAYDDNRPGCICYYTC' A
#
# COMPACT_ATOMS: atom_id res chain seq x y z
N MET A 1 11.42 -5.78 33.75
CA MET A 1 10.90 -6.43 32.53
C MET A 1 9.63 -5.70 32.14
N ALA A 2 9.70 -4.78 31.16
CA ALA A 2 8.53 -4.07 30.68
C ALA A 2 7.60 -5.08 30.01
N LYS A 3 6.38 -5.23 30.54
CA LYS A 3 5.32 -6.03 29.92
C LYS A 3 5.02 -5.37 28.58
N GLY A 4 5.50 -5.98 27.49
CA GLY A 4 5.13 -5.57 26.14
C GLY A 4 3.62 -5.64 26.04
N GLN A 5 2.98 -4.47 25.99
CA GLN A 5 1.57 -4.38 25.66
C GLN A 5 1.41 -5.05 24.29
N PRO A 6 0.37 -5.88 24.08
CA PRO A 6 0.08 -6.37 22.74
C PRO A 6 -0.07 -5.14 21.86
N LEU A 7 0.81 -5.00 20.86
CA LEU A 7 0.66 -4.01 19.81
C LEU A 7 -0.79 -4.15 19.35
N GLY A 8 -1.60 -3.12 19.62
CA GLY A 8 -3.03 -3.13 19.28
C GLY A 8 -3.21 -3.55 17.83
N LYS A 9 -4.35 -4.16 17.49
CA LYS A 9 -4.66 -4.65 16.13
C LYS A 9 -4.11 -3.67 15.10
N MET A 10 -3.01 -4.03 14.43
CA MET A 10 -2.43 -3.21 13.38
C MET A 10 -3.48 -3.14 12.28
N GLU A 11 -4.11 -1.98 12.12
CA GLU A 11 -5.07 -1.75 11.07
C GLU A 11 -4.29 -1.58 9.77
N ASN A 12 -4.60 -2.41 8.78
CA ASN A 12 -3.97 -2.28 7.47
C ASN A 12 -4.83 -1.32 6.64
N CYS A 13 -4.28 -0.14 6.41
CA CYS A 13 -4.84 0.84 5.49
C CYS A 13 -4.43 0.47 4.07
N TYR A 14 -5.30 0.79 3.11
CA TYR A 14 -4.94 0.77 1.70
C TYR A 14 -5.34 2.07 1.01
N GLU A 15 -4.54 2.48 0.04
CA GLU A 15 -4.83 3.63 -0.82
C GLU A 15 -4.40 3.37 -2.26
N ILE A 16 -5.00 4.08 -3.21
CA ILE A 16 -4.61 3.98 -4.63
C ILE A 16 -3.92 5.28 -5.02
N LEU A 17 -2.61 5.21 -5.31
CA LEU A 17 -1.76 6.39 -5.56
C LEU A 17 -1.94 6.99 -6.96
N LYS A 18 -2.01 6.15 -7.99
CA LYS A 18 -2.06 6.59 -9.39
C LYS A 18 -2.84 5.59 -10.22
N TRP A 19 -3.73 6.11 -11.06
CA TRP A 19 -4.49 5.36 -12.06
C TRP A 19 -3.86 5.55 -13.45
N GLY A 20 -3.82 4.50 -14.28
CA GLY A 20 -3.43 4.58 -15.69
C GLY A 20 -1.98 4.21 -16.00
N GLU A 21 -1.06 4.33 -15.03
CA GLU A 21 0.32 3.86 -15.15
C GLU A 21 0.72 3.16 -13.87
N CYS A 22 0.79 1.82 -13.91
CA CYS A 22 1.38 1.06 -12.82
C CYS A 22 2.66 0.37 -13.25
N VAL A 23 3.79 0.94 -12.82
CA VAL A 23 5.10 0.32 -12.92
C VAL A 23 5.42 -0.26 -11.53
N PRO A 24 5.53 -1.60 -11.37
CA PRO A 24 5.65 -2.24 -10.06
C PRO A 24 6.77 -1.68 -9.18
N LYS A 25 7.95 -1.40 -9.79
CA LYS A 25 9.09 -0.80 -9.08
C LYS A 25 8.77 0.59 -8.54
N ASN A 26 8.13 1.44 -9.35
CA ASN A 26 7.78 2.79 -8.93
C ASN A 26 6.67 2.75 -7.88
N CYS A 27 5.69 1.87 -8.04
CA CYS A 27 4.61 1.68 -7.09
C CYS A 27 5.15 1.25 -5.71
N ALA A 28 5.96 0.18 -5.67
CA ALA A 28 6.59 -0.30 -4.45
C ALA A 28 7.45 0.79 -3.78
N PHE A 29 8.23 1.54 -4.56
CA PHE A 29 9.04 2.64 -4.06
C PHE A 29 8.19 3.77 -3.46
N SER A 30 7.15 4.22 -4.17
CA SER A 30 6.24 5.26 -3.68
C SER A 30 5.49 4.84 -2.41
N CYS A 31 5.03 3.59 -2.33
CA CYS A 31 4.37 3.07 -1.13
C CYS A 31 5.35 2.94 0.05
N THR A 32 6.60 2.55 -0.24
CA THR A 32 7.66 2.49 0.78
C THR A 32 7.93 3.88 1.35
N LEU A 33 7.98 4.92 0.50
CA LEU A 33 8.19 6.30 0.94
C LEU A 33 7.07 6.83 1.83
N LYS A 34 5.82 6.38 1.62
CA LYS A 34 4.69 6.96 2.34
C LYS A 34 4.66 6.55 3.81
N ARG A 35 4.84 5.26 4.11
CA ARG A 35 4.78 4.69 5.48
C ARG A 35 5.48 3.32 5.59
N HIS A 36 6.57 3.10 4.87
CA HIS A 36 7.14 1.75 4.70
C HIS A 36 6.10 0.74 4.19
N GLY A 37 5.12 1.23 3.42
CA GLY A 37 4.03 0.43 2.89
C GLY A 37 4.49 -0.44 1.73
N LYS A 38 3.76 -1.54 1.50
CA LYS A 38 3.96 -2.41 0.33
C LYS A 38 3.09 -1.92 -0.81
N GLY A 39 3.69 -1.77 -1.99
CA GLY A 39 3.00 -1.34 -3.20
C GLY A 39 2.80 -2.48 -4.19
N ASP A 40 1.60 -2.59 -4.73
CA ASP A 40 1.25 -3.56 -5.76
C ASP A 40 0.49 -2.90 -6.92
N CYS A 41 0.58 -3.52 -8.09
CA CYS A 41 -0.19 -3.09 -9.25
C CYS A 41 -1.47 -3.91 -9.36
N ILE A 42 -2.61 -3.23 -9.17
CA ILE A 42 -3.95 -3.82 -9.37
C ILE A 42 -4.54 -3.34 -10.69
N ARG A 43 -5.45 -4.13 -11.27
CA ARG A 43 -6.26 -3.69 -12.42
C ARG A 43 -7.68 -3.46 -11.91
N ALA A 44 -8.22 -2.26 -12.10
CA ALA A 44 -9.64 -2.05 -11.82
C ALA A 44 -10.48 -2.82 -12.84
N TYR A 45 -11.52 -3.50 -12.35
CA TYR A 45 -12.45 -4.27 -13.17
C TYR A 45 -13.22 -3.38 -14.15
N ASP A 46 -13.50 -2.12 -13.80
CA ASP A 46 -14.29 -1.19 -14.61
C ASP A 46 -13.53 -0.50 -15.75
N ASP A 47 -12.27 -0.08 -15.54
CA ASP A 47 -11.58 0.81 -16.49
C ASP A 47 -10.39 0.15 -17.22
N ASN A 48 -10.06 -1.11 -16.89
CA ASN A 48 -8.89 -1.87 -17.38
C ASN A 48 -7.53 -1.14 -17.21
N ARG A 49 -7.53 0.04 -16.57
CA ARG A 49 -6.35 0.83 -16.26
C ARG A 49 -5.66 0.25 -15.03
N PRO A 50 -4.36 -0.05 -15.12
CA PRO A 50 -3.60 -0.48 -13.97
C PRO A 50 -3.48 0.68 -12.97
N GLY A 51 -3.71 0.40 -11.69
CA GLY A 51 -3.58 1.33 -10.58
C GLY A 51 -2.56 0.82 -9.56
N CYS A 52 -1.79 1.74 -8.97
CA CYS A 52 -0.88 1.41 -7.88
C CYS A 52 -1.62 1.45 -6.53
N ILE A 53 -1.74 0.31 -5.85
CA ILE A 53 -2.28 0.21 -4.49
C ILE A 53 -1.14 0.14 -3.47
N CYS A 54 -1.23 0.91 -2.39
CA CYS A 54 -0.32 0.84 -1.26
C CYS A 54 -1.02 0.27 -0.05
N TYR A 55 -0.42 -0.73 0.57
CA TYR A 55 -0.81 -1.28 1.87
C TYR A 55 0.16 -0.79 2.93
N TYR A 56 -0.34 -0.16 3.99
CA TYR A 56 0.49 0.34 5.07
C TYR A 56 -0.21 0.19 6.41
N THR A 57 0.56 0.19 7.49
CA THR A 57 0.02 0.26 8.85
C THR A 57 -0.57 1.64 9.06
N CYS A 58 -1.88 1.70 9.34
CA CYS A 58 -2.41 2.79 10.13
C CYS A 58 -1.88 2.61 11.58
#